data_AF-A0A373Q7X2-F1
#
_entry.id   AF-A0A373Q7X2-F1
#
_cell.length_a   1.000
_cell.length_b   1.000
_cell.length_c   1.000
_cell.angle_alpha   90.00
_cell.angle_beta   90.00
_cell.angle_gamma   90.00
#
_symmetry.space_group_name_H-M   'P 1'
#
loop_
_entity.id
_entity.type
_entity.pdbx_description
1 polymer ?
#
loop_
_entity_poly.entity_id
_entity_poly.type
_entity_poly.pdbx_seq_one_letter_code
_entity_poly.pdbx_strand_id
1 'polypeptide(L)'
;MKKILLVVVIIIFITLLLPLAIVWLIGGSGEGQSPIESGTVSVYVSEEDCVKDMDINEYLKCVVAAEMPADFEEEALKAQAVAARTYLYSHIAEKDKGNIAESHNGAAICTDSTHCQAYISEDKRRESWGAGAEENWNKISTAVDETTGQIMTYNDEIISAVFHSTSSGITESAVDVWGADVPYLQSVASTGDEESPKYHSELTLSEQEFKNIAEEKIDGVDWNNGLVSNINRSNAGGIVTLDVGGVNIKGTEFRNIFSLRSANVEISQENGNIKMSVKGFGHGVGMSQYGADYLARQGKTYEEILKTYYTGVEIENR
;
A
#
# COMPACT_ATOMS: atom_id res chain seq x y z
N MET A 1 35.47 -70.12 7.65
CA MET A 1 34.79 -69.36 6.57
C MET A 1 33.45 -68.78 7.01
N LYS A 2 32.46 -69.58 7.44
CA LYS A 2 31.12 -69.07 7.84
C LYS A 2 31.13 -68.01 8.95
N LYS A 3 32.00 -68.15 9.98
CA LYS A 3 32.13 -67.15 11.06
C LYS A 3 32.76 -65.83 10.60
N ILE A 4 33.70 -65.87 9.66
CA ILE A 4 34.35 -64.68 9.10
C ILE A 4 33.37 -63.94 8.18
N LEU A 5 32.59 -64.68 7.39
CA LEU A 5 31.54 -64.11 6.53
C LEU A 5 30.47 -63.37 7.37
N LEU A 6 30.06 -63.95 8.51
CA LEU A 6 29.11 -63.30 9.42
C LEU A 6 29.64 -61.97 9.97
N VAL A 7 30.92 -61.94 10.37
CA VAL A 7 31.56 -60.73 10.91
C VAL A 7 31.68 -59.65 9.83
N VAL A 8 32.02 -60.01 8.60
CA VAL A 8 32.10 -59.07 7.47
C VAL A 8 30.72 -58.49 7.13
N VAL A 9 29.66 -59.30 7.15
CA VAL A 9 28.29 -58.83 6.91
C VAL A 9 27.81 -57.88 8.01
N ILE A 10 28.13 -58.16 9.27
CA ILE A 10 27.78 -57.26 10.39
C ILE A 10 28.52 -55.93 10.28
N ILE A 11 29.81 -55.95 9.93
CA ILE A 11 30.59 -54.72 9.74
C ILE A 11 30.02 -53.89 8.58
N ILE A 12 29.72 -54.50 7.43
CA ILE A 12 29.09 -53.83 6.29
C ILE A 12 27.74 -53.20 6.69
N PHE A 13 26.92 -53.92 7.47
CA PHE A 13 25.64 -53.40 7.92
C PHE A 13 25.82 -52.17 8.84
N ILE A 14 26.76 -52.21 9.78
CA ILE A 14 27.03 -51.12 10.72
C ILE A 14 27.68 -49.91 10.01
N THR A 15 28.56 -50.12 9.04
CA THR A 15 29.30 -49.02 8.40
C THR A 15 28.58 -48.40 7.21
N LEU A 16 27.73 -49.14 6.50
CA LEU A 16 27.05 -48.65 5.29
C LEU A 16 25.55 -48.48 5.48
N LEU A 17 24.87 -49.44 6.11
CA LEU A 17 23.40 -49.42 6.18
C LEU A 17 22.88 -48.69 7.43
N LEU A 18 23.58 -48.77 8.55
CA LEU A 18 23.21 -48.06 9.78
C LEU A 18 23.26 -46.53 9.62
N PRO A 19 24.29 -45.91 8.99
CA PRO A 19 24.30 -44.47 8.76
C PRO A 19 23.21 -44.03 7.79
N LEU A 20 22.89 -44.82 6.77
CA LEU A 20 21.76 -44.55 5.86
C LEU A 20 20.42 -44.63 6.58
N ALA A 21 20.23 -45.60 7.47
CA ALA A 21 19.03 -45.70 8.30
C ALA A 21 18.93 -44.54 9.30
N ILE A 22 20.05 -44.07 9.85
CA ILE A 22 20.12 -42.90 10.72
C ILE A 22 19.84 -41.61 9.93
N VAL A 23 20.34 -41.47 8.69
CA VAL A 23 19.99 -40.35 7.80
C VAL A 23 18.51 -40.38 7.42
N TRP A 24 17.88 -41.55 7.31
CA TRP A 24 16.45 -41.67 7.05
C TRP A 24 15.58 -41.45 8.30
N LEU A 25 16.12 -41.74 9.50
CA LEU A 25 15.44 -41.55 10.79
C LEU A 25 15.65 -40.14 11.40
N ILE A 26 16.77 -39.49 11.11
CA ILE A 26 17.14 -38.14 11.58
C ILE A 26 16.91 -37.10 10.48
N GLY A 27 17.16 -37.47 9.22
CA GLY A 27 16.66 -36.74 8.06
C GLY A 27 15.20 -37.10 7.87
N GLY A 28 14.37 -36.63 8.82
CA GLY A 28 12.97 -36.40 8.55
C GLY A 28 12.90 -35.76 7.17
N SER A 29 12.03 -36.31 6.34
CA SER A 29 11.61 -35.70 5.10
C SER A 29 11.53 -34.19 5.32
N GLY A 30 12.54 -33.47 4.84
CA GLY A 30 12.31 -32.11 4.40
C GLY A 30 11.23 -32.30 3.36
N GLU A 31 9.98 -32.13 3.79
CA GLU A 31 8.91 -31.77 2.89
C GLU A 31 9.53 -30.67 2.05
N GLY A 32 9.81 -30.98 0.78
CA GLY A 32 10.02 -29.94 -0.19
C GLY A 32 8.83 -29.03 0.01
N GLN A 33 9.10 -27.77 0.38
CA GLN A 33 8.04 -26.78 0.46
C GLN A 33 7.24 -26.92 -0.83
N SER A 34 5.99 -27.31 -0.64
CA SER A 34 5.00 -27.33 -1.70
C SER A 34 5.04 -25.98 -2.42
N PRO A 35 4.70 -25.90 -3.71
CA PRO A 35 4.47 -24.61 -4.35
C PRO A 35 3.55 -23.77 -3.45
N ILE A 36 3.98 -22.53 -3.16
CA ILE A 36 3.35 -21.56 -2.25
C ILE A 36 1.82 -21.70 -2.32
N GLU A 37 1.19 -22.09 -1.21
CA GLU A 37 -0.26 -22.35 -1.17
C GLU A 37 -1.03 -21.07 -1.51
N SER A 38 -1.86 -21.16 -2.55
CA SER A 38 -2.93 -20.24 -2.88
C SER A 38 -3.88 -20.11 -1.68
N GLY A 39 -3.75 -19.04 -0.91
CA GLY A 39 -4.69 -18.71 0.16
C GLY A 39 -5.94 -18.02 -0.38
N THR A 40 -7.07 -18.21 0.28
CA THR A 40 -8.28 -17.40 0.06
C THR A 40 -8.39 -16.30 1.12
N VAL A 41 -9.00 -15.18 0.74
CA VAL A 41 -9.29 -14.08 1.66
C VAL A 41 -10.76 -13.64 1.52
N SER A 42 -11.38 -13.31 2.65
CA SER A 42 -12.70 -12.68 2.67
C SER A 42 -12.55 -11.18 2.39
N VAL A 43 -13.22 -10.71 1.35
CA VAL A 43 -13.21 -9.32 0.88
C VAL A 43 -14.62 -8.79 0.89
N TYR A 44 -14.84 -7.65 1.54
CA TYR A 44 -16.10 -6.92 1.44
C TYR A 44 -16.10 -6.06 0.17
N VAL A 45 -16.95 -6.42 -0.78
CA VAL A 45 -17.10 -5.74 -2.07
C VAL A 45 -18.13 -4.63 -1.92
N SER A 46 -17.65 -3.41 -1.66
CA SER A 46 -18.46 -2.25 -1.29
C SER A 46 -19.50 -1.87 -2.36
N GLU A 47 -19.21 -2.05 -3.64
CA GLU A 47 -20.17 -1.78 -4.73
C GLU A 47 -21.34 -2.77 -4.77
N GLU A 48 -21.16 -3.97 -4.23
CA GLU A 48 -22.14 -5.05 -4.24
C GLU A 48 -22.76 -5.31 -2.86
N ASP A 49 -22.30 -4.60 -1.82
CA ASP A 49 -22.73 -4.75 -0.43
C ASP A 49 -22.71 -6.23 0.04
N CYS A 50 -21.61 -6.95 -0.27
CA CYS A 50 -21.47 -8.36 0.12
C CYS A 50 -20.02 -8.76 0.39
N VAL A 51 -19.84 -9.83 1.17
CA VAL A 51 -18.53 -10.46 1.41
C VAL A 51 -18.33 -11.61 0.43
N LYS A 52 -17.18 -11.66 -0.22
CA LYS A 52 -16.77 -12.72 -1.13
C LYS A 52 -15.43 -13.30 -0.71
N ASP A 53 -15.31 -14.63 -0.79
CA ASP A 53 -14.01 -15.28 -0.70
C ASP A 53 -13.33 -15.26 -2.07
N MET A 54 -12.10 -14.75 -2.11
CA MET A 54 -11.31 -14.59 -3.33
C MET A 54 -9.96 -15.28 -3.16
N ASP A 55 -9.41 -15.83 -4.25
CA ASP A 55 -7.99 -16.18 -4.28
C ASP A 55 -7.15 -14.92 -4.09
N ILE A 56 -6.13 -14.98 -3.22
CA ILE A 56 -5.32 -13.82 -2.86
C ILE A 56 -4.62 -13.23 -4.08
N ASN A 57 -4.04 -14.06 -4.96
CA ASN A 57 -3.32 -13.56 -6.13
C ASN A 57 -4.29 -12.96 -7.16
N GLU A 58 -5.45 -13.57 -7.39
CA GLU A 58 -6.47 -13.00 -8.28
C GLU A 58 -7.04 -11.67 -7.73
N TYR A 59 -7.22 -11.57 -6.42
CA TYR A 59 -7.57 -10.31 -5.77
C TYR A 59 -6.46 -9.26 -5.96
N LEU A 60 -5.20 -9.63 -5.77
CA LEU A 60 -4.07 -8.71 -5.93
C LEU A 60 -3.88 -8.25 -7.39
N LYS A 61 -4.16 -9.08 -8.38
CA LYS A 61 -4.20 -8.67 -9.79
C LYS A 61 -5.23 -7.55 -10.00
N CYS A 62 -6.42 -7.70 -9.42
CA CYS A 62 -7.46 -6.66 -9.46
C CYS A 62 -7.07 -5.37 -8.71
N VAL A 63 -6.33 -5.49 -7.60
CA VAL A 63 -5.82 -4.33 -6.84
C VAL A 63 -4.73 -3.59 -7.62
N VAL A 64 -3.68 -4.29 -8.05
CA VAL A 64 -2.58 -3.67 -8.83
C VAL A 64 -3.14 -3.05 -10.09
N ALA A 65 -4.07 -3.75 -10.74
CA ALA A 65 -4.75 -3.21 -11.90
C ALA A 65 -5.57 -1.98 -11.57
N ALA A 66 -6.18 -1.82 -10.39
CA ALA A 66 -6.91 -0.60 -10.01
C ALA A 66 -5.99 0.57 -9.66
N GLU A 67 -4.88 0.26 -8.98
CA GLU A 67 -3.98 1.22 -8.36
C GLU A 67 -2.99 1.85 -9.34
N MET A 68 -2.39 1.04 -10.22
CA MET A 68 -1.35 1.50 -11.13
C MET A 68 -1.78 1.43 -12.60
N PRO A 69 -1.38 2.43 -13.42
CA PRO A 69 -1.44 2.31 -14.87
C PRO A 69 -0.63 1.11 -15.37
N ALA A 70 -1.17 0.35 -16.32
CA ALA A 70 -0.51 -0.84 -16.86
C ALA A 70 0.76 -0.53 -17.69
N ASP A 71 0.90 0.72 -18.15
CA ASP A 71 2.08 1.19 -18.88
C ASP A 71 3.28 1.50 -17.96
N PHE A 72 3.08 1.56 -16.64
CA PHE A 72 4.18 1.70 -15.68
C PHE A 72 5.17 0.54 -15.78
N GLU A 73 6.41 0.78 -15.40
CA GLU A 73 7.48 -0.21 -15.47
C GLU A 73 7.18 -1.44 -14.62
N GLU A 74 7.68 -2.59 -15.07
CA GLU A 74 7.39 -3.88 -14.44
C GLU A 74 7.86 -3.94 -12.98
N GLU A 75 9.03 -3.38 -12.68
CA GLU A 75 9.56 -3.30 -11.31
C GLU A 75 8.70 -2.42 -10.39
N ALA A 76 8.02 -1.41 -10.94
CA ALA A 76 7.07 -0.60 -10.18
C ALA A 76 5.79 -1.40 -9.89
N LEU A 77 5.28 -2.16 -10.87
CA LEU A 77 4.14 -3.05 -10.69
C LEU A 77 4.44 -4.16 -9.66
N LYS A 78 5.66 -4.72 -9.67
CA LYS A 78 6.13 -5.69 -8.65
C LYS A 78 6.18 -5.07 -7.26
N ALA A 79 6.70 -3.85 -7.13
CA ALA A 79 6.72 -3.13 -5.86
C ALA A 79 5.29 -2.94 -5.31
N GLN A 80 4.34 -2.55 -6.17
CA GLN A 80 2.93 -2.44 -5.78
C GLN A 80 2.29 -3.78 -5.43
N ALA A 81 2.62 -4.85 -6.13
CA ALA A 81 2.12 -6.19 -5.78
C ALA A 81 2.56 -6.59 -4.37
N VAL A 82 3.85 -6.41 -4.03
CA VAL A 82 4.38 -6.70 -2.69
C VAL A 82 3.77 -5.77 -1.63
N ALA A 83 3.62 -4.47 -1.92
CA ALA A 83 3.00 -3.52 -0.99
C ALA A 83 1.52 -3.85 -0.73
N ALA A 84 0.73 -4.10 -1.77
CA ALA A 84 -0.68 -4.48 -1.66
C ALA A 84 -0.85 -5.82 -0.93
N ARG A 85 0.02 -6.80 -1.21
CA ARG A 85 0.04 -8.09 -0.49
C ARG A 85 0.35 -7.88 0.99
N THR A 86 1.39 -7.13 1.30
CA THR A 86 1.76 -6.82 2.69
C THR A 86 0.63 -6.10 3.43
N TYR A 87 0.00 -5.12 2.78
CA TYR A 87 -1.15 -4.41 3.32
C TYR A 87 -2.32 -5.35 3.62
N LEU A 88 -2.66 -6.25 2.69
CA LEU A 88 -3.67 -7.29 2.88
C LEU A 88 -3.34 -8.20 4.08
N TYR A 89 -2.13 -8.73 4.16
CA TYR A 89 -1.73 -9.61 5.26
C TYR A 89 -1.69 -8.88 6.61
N SER A 90 -1.35 -7.60 6.64
CA SER A 90 -1.45 -6.80 7.87
C SER A 90 -2.90 -6.71 8.37
N HIS A 91 -3.87 -6.60 7.46
CA HIS A 91 -5.30 -6.56 7.80
C HIS A 91 -5.84 -7.92 8.25
N ILE A 92 -5.39 -9.01 7.62
CA ILE A 92 -5.70 -10.37 8.07
C ILE A 92 -5.18 -10.58 9.50
N ALA A 93 -3.93 -10.17 9.77
CA ALA A 93 -3.34 -10.28 11.10
C ALA A 93 -4.08 -9.46 12.17
N GLU A 94 -4.53 -8.25 11.83
CA GLU A 94 -5.34 -7.44 12.75
C GLU A 94 -6.73 -8.04 12.98
N LYS A 95 -7.39 -8.54 11.94
CA LYS A 95 -8.65 -9.27 12.08
C LYS A 95 -8.51 -10.49 12.98
N ASP A 96 -7.43 -11.25 12.86
CA ASP A 96 -7.18 -12.45 13.69
C ASP A 96 -6.94 -12.10 15.17
N LYS A 97 -6.45 -10.88 15.45
CA LYS A 97 -6.39 -10.31 16.82
C LYS A 97 -7.74 -9.78 17.32
N GLY A 98 -8.79 -9.81 16.48
CA GLY A 98 -10.10 -9.25 16.77
C GLY A 98 -10.26 -7.76 16.44
N ASN A 99 -9.26 -7.15 15.81
CA ASN A 99 -9.27 -5.75 15.38
C ASN A 99 -9.80 -5.65 13.95
N ILE A 100 -11.11 -5.67 13.78
CA ILE A 100 -11.77 -5.52 12.49
C ILE A 100 -12.60 -4.25 12.46
N ALA A 101 -12.48 -3.47 11.38
CA ALA A 101 -13.31 -2.29 11.19
C ALA A 101 -14.76 -2.73 10.89
N GLU A 102 -15.74 -2.06 11.49
CA GLU A 102 -17.16 -2.35 11.21
C GLU A 102 -17.49 -2.20 9.71
N SER A 103 -16.80 -1.28 9.03
CA SER A 103 -16.86 -1.03 7.58
C SER A 103 -16.46 -2.24 6.73
N HIS A 104 -15.79 -3.24 7.30
CA HIS A 104 -15.42 -4.47 6.60
C HIS A 104 -16.50 -5.54 6.62
N ASN A 105 -17.60 -5.35 7.37
CA ASN A 105 -18.70 -6.32 7.45
C ASN A 105 -18.24 -7.77 7.75
N GLY A 106 -17.24 -7.93 8.61
CA GLY A 106 -16.67 -9.24 8.98
C GLY A 106 -15.55 -9.77 8.07
N ALA A 107 -15.27 -9.11 6.94
CA ALA A 107 -14.17 -9.45 6.04
C ALA A 107 -12.81 -8.92 6.53
N ALA A 108 -11.71 -9.44 5.99
CA ALA A 108 -10.38 -8.93 6.34
C ALA A 108 -10.13 -7.52 5.78
N ILE A 109 -10.70 -7.22 4.60
CA ILE A 109 -10.46 -5.98 3.87
C ILE A 109 -11.72 -5.60 3.06
N CYS A 110 -11.81 -4.35 2.60
CA CYS A 110 -12.85 -3.90 1.68
C CYS A 110 -12.31 -3.33 0.35
N THR A 111 -13.18 -3.17 -0.64
CA THR A 111 -12.84 -2.60 -1.96
C THR A 111 -13.00 -1.08 -2.04
N ASP A 112 -13.40 -0.41 -0.96
CA ASP A 112 -13.44 1.05 -0.87
C ASP A 112 -12.02 1.63 -0.78
N SER A 113 -11.59 2.35 -1.82
CA SER A 113 -10.27 2.97 -1.91
C SER A 113 -10.07 4.14 -0.95
N THR A 114 -11.13 4.66 -0.34
CA THR A 114 -11.02 5.67 0.73
C THR A 114 -10.71 5.05 2.10
N HIS A 115 -10.92 3.73 2.24
CA HIS A 115 -10.71 3.00 3.47
C HIS A 115 -9.56 1.99 3.40
N CYS A 116 -9.48 1.20 2.32
CA CYS A 116 -8.47 0.17 2.13
C CYS A 116 -7.63 0.46 0.87
N GLN A 117 -7.80 -0.34 -0.17
CA GLN A 117 -7.09 -0.21 -1.43
C GLN A 117 -8.10 -0.31 -2.59
N ALA A 118 -7.78 0.34 -3.70
CA ALA A 118 -8.61 0.30 -4.88
C ALA A 118 -8.71 -1.12 -5.42
N TYR A 119 -9.87 -1.42 -6.00
CA TYR A 119 -10.16 -2.71 -6.59
C TYR A 119 -11.02 -2.50 -7.83
N ILE A 120 -10.70 -3.21 -8.90
CA ILE A 120 -11.51 -3.28 -10.10
C ILE A 120 -11.48 -4.72 -10.61
N SER A 121 -12.65 -5.30 -10.88
CA SER A 121 -12.70 -6.67 -11.39
C SER A 121 -12.03 -6.77 -12.76
N GLU A 122 -11.47 -7.95 -13.05
CA GLU A 122 -10.84 -8.24 -14.35
C GLU A 122 -11.75 -7.86 -15.53
N ASP A 123 -13.00 -8.31 -15.52
CA ASP A 123 -13.97 -8.01 -16.58
C ASP A 123 -14.12 -6.51 -16.84
N LYS A 124 -14.33 -5.72 -15.78
CA LYS A 124 -14.48 -4.25 -15.87
C LYS A 124 -13.18 -3.60 -16.36
N ARG A 125 -12.02 -4.09 -15.88
CA ARG A 125 -10.73 -3.51 -16.25
C ARG A 125 -10.38 -3.80 -17.70
N ARG A 126 -10.59 -5.04 -18.16
CA ARG A 126 -10.42 -5.43 -19.56
C ARG A 126 -11.33 -4.65 -20.48
N GLU A 127 -12.60 -4.45 -20.11
CA GLU A 127 -13.51 -3.59 -20.86
C GLU A 127 -12.94 -2.17 -20.99
N SER A 128 -12.41 -1.59 -19.91
CA SER A 128 -11.83 -0.24 -19.92
C SER A 128 -10.57 -0.09 -20.79
N TRP A 129 -9.78 -1.15 -20.98
CA TRP A 129 -8.57 -1.13 -21.81
C TRP A 129 -8.83 -1.45 -23.29
N GLY A 130 -9.97 -2.05 -23.62
CA GLY A 130 -10.33 -2.41 -24.99
C GLY A 130 -9.28 -3.32 -25.64
N ALA A 131 -8.72 -2.92 -26.78
CA ALA A 131 -7.80 -3.75 -27.56
C ALA A 131 -6.49 -4.10 -26.83
N GLY A 132 -6.04 -3.28 -25.87
CA GLY A 132 -4.83 -3.54 -25.07
C GLY A 132 -5.06 -4.42 -23.84
N ALA A 133 -6.28 -4.90 -23.62
CA ALA A 133 -6.66 -5.55 -22.37
C ALA A 133 -5.83 -6.81 -22.05
N GLU A 134 -5.58 -7.65 -23.04
CA GLU A 134 -4.83 -8.90 -22.86
C GLU A 134 -3.38 -8.65 -22.49
N GLU A 135 -2.71 -7.73 -23.19
CA GLU A 135 -1.32 -7.37 -22.91
C GLU A 135 -1.17 -6.73 -21.53
N ASN A 136 -2.04 -5.76 -21.21
CA ASN A 136 -2.04 -5.08 -19.91
C ASN A 136 -2.29 -6.06 -18.75
N TRP A 137 -3.28 -6.95 -18.91
CA TRP A 137 -3.60 -7.92 -17.88
C TRP A 137 -2.46 -8.93 -17.68
N ASN A 138 -1.84 -9.39 -18.75
CA ASN A 138 -0.71 -10.33 -18.67
C ASN A 138 0.51 -9.70 -18.00
N LYS A 139 0.81 -8.43 -18.28
CA LYS A 139 1.90 -7.69 -17.63
C LYS A 139 1.67 -7.56 -16.12
N ILE A 140 0.47 -7.15 -15.71
CA ILE A 140 0.11 -7.03 -14.28
C ILE A 140 0.11 -8.41 -13.60
N SER A 141 -0.47 -9.42 -14.26
CA SER A 141 -0.49 -10.79 -13.74
C SER A 141 0.92 -11.31 -13.51
N THR A 142 1.83 -11.09 -14.46
CA THR A 142 3.24 -11.48 -14.33
C THR A 142 3.90 -10.81 -13.11
N ALA A 143 3.70 -9.51 -12.91
CA ALA A 143 4.25 -8.79 -11.75
C ALA A 143 3.71 -9.33 -10.41
N VAL A 144 2.43 -9.68 -10.34
CA VAL A 144 1.83 -10.28 -9.13
C VAL A 144 2.34 -11.70 -8.91
N ASP A 145 2.39 -12.51 -9.97
CA ASP A 145 2.75 -13.92 -9.91
C ASP A 145 4.24 -14.10 -9.56
N GLU A 146 5.15 -13.30 -10.15
CA GLU A 146 6.58 -13.34 -9.85
C GLU A 146 6.93 -12.90 -8.42
N THR A 147 6.05 -12.15 -7.76
CA THR A 147 6.22 -11.71 -6.36
C THR A 147 5.38 -12.54 -5.39
N THR A 148 4.84 -13.69 -5.81
CA THR A 148 4.01 -14.55 -4.95
C THR A 148 4.74 -14.91 -3.65
N GLY A 149 4.01 -14.79 -2.53
CA GLY A 149 4.54 -15.04 -1.18
C GLY A 149 5.41 -13.91 -0.61
N GLN A 150 5.79 -12.92 -1.41
CA GLN A 150 6.66 -11.85 -0.93
C GLN A 150 5.88 -10.76 -0.18
N ILE A 151 6.29 -10.49 1.05
CA ILE A 151 5.77 -9.43 1.92
C ILE A 151 6.91 -8.65 2.57
N MET A 152 6.59 -7.47 3.11
CA MET A 152 7.54 -6.66 3.89
C MET A 152 7.34 -6.82 5.39
N THR A 153 8.45 -6.90 6.11
CA THR A 153 8.49 -6.97 7.57
C THR A 153 9.42 -5.92 8.16
N TYR A 154 9.18 -5.56 9.42
CA TYR A 154 10.07 -4.75 10.23
C TYR A 154 10.17 -5.40 11.61
N ASN A 155 11.39 -5.75 12.04
CA ASN A 155 11.62 -6.58 13.24
C ASN A 155 10.78 -7.88 13.23
N ASP A 156 10.79 -8.61 12.11
CA ASP A 156 10.06 -9.87 11.87
C ASP A 156 8.52 -9.78 11.89
N GLU A 157 7.96 -8.58 12.14
CA GLU A 157 6.53 -8.30 12.11
C GLU A 157 6.10 -7.71 10.76
N ILE A 158 4.93 -8.13 10.26
CA ILE A 158 4.35 -7.62 9.00
C ILE A 158 4.03 -6.14 9.16
N ILE A 159 4.49 -5.31 8.21
CA ILE A 159 4.24 -3.86 8.26
C ILE A 159 2.86 -3.50 7.71
N SER A 160 2.38 -2.29 8.05
CA SER A 160 1.31 -1.64 7.29
C SER A 160 1.90 -0.92 6.07
N ALA A 161 1.87 -1.59 4.91
CA ALA A 161 2.47 -1.11 3.66
C ALA A 161 1.54 -0.16 2.89
N VAL A 162 1.30 1.02 3.46
CA VAL A 162 0.47 2.08 2.84
C VAL A 162 1.17 2.72 1.64
N PHE A 163 0.40 3.07 0.62
CA PHE A 163 0.91 3.69 -0.61
C PHE A 163 -0.08 4.72 -1.15
N HIS A 164 0.39 5.61 -2.01
CA HIS A 164 -0.41 6.70 -2.57
C HIS A 164 0.01 7.03 -4.00
N SER A 165 -0.81 7.80 -4.71
CA SER A 165 -0.58 8.06 -6.14
C SER A 165 0.64 8.91 -6.41
N THR A 166 0.72 10.09 -5.82
CA THR A 166 1.80 11.04 -6.11
C THR A 166 2.11 11.86 -4.88
N SER A 167 3.37 11.96 -4.51
CA SER A 167 3.85 12.80 -3.43
C SER A 167 4.01 14.26 -3.90
N SER A 168 4.43 15.14 -3.00
CA SER A 168 4.79 16.52 -3.36
C SER A 168 6.27 16.67 -3.78
N GLY A 169 6.98 15.55 -3.97
CA GLY A 169 8.44 15.45 -4.14
C GLY A 169 9.14 14.87 -2.90
N ILE A 170 8.42 14.80 -1.78
CA ILE A 170 8.82 14.17 -0.52
C ILE A 170 7.57 13.48 0.05
N THR A 171 7.73 12.30 0.64
CA THR A 171 6.65 11.59 1.35
C THR A 171 6.44 12.17 2.75
N GLU A 172 5.24 12.02 3.28
CA GLU A 172 4.90 12.37 4.65
C GLU A 172 5.32 11.27 5.62
N SER A 173 5.63 11.65 6.86
CA SER A 173 5.77 10.70 7.95
C SER A 173 4.40 10.27 8.49
N ALA A 174 4.29 9.06 9.05
CA ALA A 174 3.05 8.62 9.70
C ALA A 174 2.66 9.51 10.91
N VAL A 175 3.64 10.09 11.61
CA VAL A 175 3.37 10.96 12.76
C VAL A 175 2.74 12.29 12.34
N ASP A 176 3.18 12.86 11.21
CA ASP A 176 2.64 14.13 10.73
C ASP A 176 1.21 13.98 10.18
N VAL A 177 0.87 12.82 9.62
CA VAL A 177 -0.46 12.57 9.01
C VAL A 177 -1.45 11.95 9.98
N TRP A 178 -1.00 10.99 10.80
CA TRP A 178 -1.86 10.17 11.67
C TRP A 178 -1.54 10.30 13.15
N GLY A 179 -0.46 11.00 13.54
CA GLY A 179 -0.07 11.19 14.93
C GLY A 179 0.61 9.98 15.57
N ALA A 180 0.88 8.92 14.80
CA ALA A 180 1.55 7.71 15.26
C ALA A 180 2.96 7.65 14.69
N ASP A 181 3.95 7.50 15.56
CA ASP A 181 5.33 7.25 15.12
C ASP A 181 5.47 5.79 14.68
N VAL A 182 5.75 5.60 13.40
CA VAL A 182 5.87 4.29 12.77
C VAL A 182 7.26 4.21 12.12
N PRO A 183 8.21 3.43 12.66
CA PRO A 183 9.63 3.49 12.28
C PRO A 183 9.92 3.28 10.79
N TYR A 184 9.07 2.51 10.10
CA TYR A 184 9.21 2.25 8.67
C TYR A 184 8.44 3.22 7.77
N LEU A 185 7.55 4.07 8.30
CA LEU A 185 6.78 5.10 7.56
C LEU A 185 7.31 6.50 7.86
N GLN A 186 8.53 6.74 7.43
CA GLN A 186 9.22 8.02 7.61
C GLN A 186 9.19 8.84 6.32
N SER A 187 9.39 10.15 6.46
CA SER A 187 9.49 11.05 5.32
C SER A 187 10.78 10.77 4.54
N VAL A 188 10.64 10.50 3.24
CA VAL A 188 11.75 10.27 2.31
C VAL A 188 11.58 11.09 1.04
N ALA A 189 12.68 11.40 0.37
CA ALA A 189 12.62 12.05 -0.95
C ALA A 189 11.97 11.11 -1.96
N SER A 190 11.11 11.67 -2.81
CA SER A 190 10.37 10.94 -3.84
C SER A 190 10.58 11.66 -5.18
N THR A 191 11.64 11.27 -5.87
CA THR A 191 12.05 11.89 -7.13
C THR A 191 11.18 11.41 -8.30
N GLY A 192 10.81 12.32 -9.20
CA GLY A 192 10.07 11.99 -10.42
C GLY A 192 8.56 12.12 -10.28
N ASP A 193 8.05 12.36 -9.07
CA ASP A 193 6.64 12.64 -8.81
C ASP A 193 6.13 13.87 -9.58
N GLU A 194 7.00 14.84 -9.84
CA GLU A 194 6.70 16.03 -10.64
C GLU A 194 6.30 15.72 -12.09
N GLU A 195 6.64 14.54 -12.60
CA GLU A 195 6.24 14.07 -13.94
C GLU A 195 4.80 13.52 -13.96
N SER A 196 4.21 13.28 -12.79
CA SER A 196 2.84 12.80 -12.70
C SER A 196 1.86 13.85 -13.23
N PRO A 197 0.89 13.47 -14.09
CA PRO A 197 -0.20 14.37 -14.49
C PRO A 197 -1.10 14.75 -13.31
N LYS A 198 -0.94 14.08 -12.16
CA LYS A 198 -1.68 14.34 -10.92
C LYS A 198 -0.88 15.17 -9.92
N TYR A 199 0.35 15.57 -10.23
CA TYR A 199 1.25 16.31 -9.32
C TYR A 199 0.69 17.67 -8.90
N HIS A 200 -0.04 18.36 -9.77
CA HIS A 200 -0.71 19.61 -9.45
C HIS A 200 -2.22 19.51 -9.66
N SER A 201 -2.96 20.17 -8.78
CA SER A 201 -4.38 20.48 -9.00
C SER A 201 -4.74 21.79 -8.34
N GLU A 202 -5.91 22.33 -8.70
CA GLU A 202 -6.37 23.60 -8.20
C GLU A 202 -7.88 23.54 -7.98
N LEU A 203 -8.33 24.13 -6.88
CA LEU A 203 -9.73 24.42 -6.61
C LEU A 203 -9.86 25.92 -6.33
N THR A 204 -10.76 26.59 -7.05
CA THR A 204 -11.09 27.99 -6.80
C THR A 204 -12.57 28.06 -6.40
N LEU A 205 -12.84 28.69 -5.26
CA LEU A 205 -14.18 28.95 -4.75
C LEU A 205 -14.36 30.44 -4.54
N SER A 206 -15.59 30.95 -4.66
CA SER A 206 -15.90 32.24 -4.06
C SER A 206 -15.77 32.16 -2.53
N GLU A 207 -15.51 33.29 -1.88
CA GLU A 207 -15.48 33.34 -0.41
C GLU A 207 -16.77 32.77 0.21
N GLN A 208 -17.94 33.04 -0.39
CA GLN A 208 -19.21 32.54 0.12
C GLN A 208 -19.34 31.01 -0.01
N GLU A 209 -18.91 30.42 -1.12
CA GLU A 209 -18.93 28.96 -1.30
C GLU A 209 -18.02 28.26 -0.29
N PHE A 210 -16.81 28.80 -0.06
CA PHE A 210 -15.91 28.28 0.95
C PHE A 210 -16.55 28.33 2.34
N LYS A 211 -17.16 29.46 2.70
CA LYS A 211 -17.82 29.61 4.01
C LYS A 211 -18.98 28.63 4.18
N ASN A 212 -19.82 28.48 3.17
CA ASN A 212 -20.95 27.55 3.22
C ASN A 212 -20.49 26.10 3.43
N ILE A 213 -19.45 25.66 2.72
CA ILE A 213 -18.89 24.31 2.88
C ILE A 213 -18.30 24.13 4.29
N ALA A 214 -17.55 25.11 4.78
CA ALA A 214 -16.96 25.07 6.11
C ALA A 214 -18.03 25.04 7.22
N GLU A 215 -19.05 25.89 7.15
CA GLU A 215 -20.15 25.93 8.11
C GLU A 215 -20.98 24.64 8.14
N GLU A 216 -21.07 23.91 7.02
CA GLU A 216 -21.75 22.61 6.97
C GLU A 216 -20.95 21.49 7.65
N LYS A 217 -19.62 21.57 7.65
CA LYS A 217 -18.74 20.46 8.04
C LYS A 217 -17.92 20.72 9.32
N ILE A 218 -17.78 21.96 9.74
CA ILE A 218 -16.95 22.38 10.87
C ILE A 218 -17.84 23.09 11.89
N ASP A 219 -18.02 22.45 13.05
CA ASP A 219 -18.79 23.03 14.15
C ASP A 219 -18.04 24.19 14.81
N GLY A 220 -18.73 25.31 15.03
CA GLY A 220 -18.21 26.43 15.83
C GLY A 220 -17.38 27.47 15.06
N VAL A 221 -17.42 27.44 13.73
CA VAL A 221 -16.81 28.44 12.85
C VAL A 221 -17.33 29.85 13.18
N ASP A 222 -16.41 30.80 13.38
CA ASP A 222 -16.68 32.22 13.53
C ASP A 222 -15.76 33.04 12.60
N TRP A 223 -16.35 33.61 11.55
CA TRP A 223 -15.62 34.37 10.53
C TRP A 223 -15.03 35.70 11.03
N ASN A 224 -15.34 36.13 12.25
CA ASN A 224 -14.61 37.24 12.88
C ASN A 224 -13.14 36.89 13.16
N ASN A 225 -12.82 35.58 13.22
CA ASN A 225 -11.45 35.07 13.40
C ASN A 225 -10.68 34.91 12.08
N GLY A 226 -11.25 35.34 10.95
CA GLY A 226 -10.67 35.20 9.61
C GLY A 226 -11.03 33.89 8.92
N LEU A 227 -10.62 33.76 7.65
CA LEU A 227 -10.95 32.59 6.81
C LEU A 227 -10.08 31.38 7.18
N VAL A 228 -8.76 31.54 7.03
CA VAL A 228 -7.75 30.53 7.33
C VAL A 228 -6.57 31.19 8.04
N SER A 229 -6.07 30.58 9.11
CA SER A 229 -4.89 31.05 9.84
C SER A 229 -4.14 29.90 10.51
N ASN A 230 -3.04 30.19 11.21
CA ASN A 230 -2.28 29.24 12.03
C ASN A 230 -1.92 27.91 11.33
N ILE A 231 -1.59 27.98 10.03
CA ILE A 231 -1.22 26.81 9.23
C ILE A 231 0.12 26.25 9.75
N ASN A 232 0.06 25.05 10.32
CA ASN A 232 1.22 24.25 10.69
C ASN A 232 1.46 23.17 9.63
N ARG A 233 2.72 23.05 9.18
CA ARG A 233 3.10 22.12 8.11
C ARG A 233 4.15 21.12 8.57
N SER A 234 4.14 19.95 7.95
CA SER A 234 5.21 18.95 8.05
C SER A 234 6.44 19.40 7.27
N ASN A 235 7.53 18.64 7.39
CA ASN A 235 8.74 18.86 6.59
C ASN A 235 8.53 18.59 5.09
N ALA A 236 7.57 17.74 4.72
CA ALA A 236 7.18 17.50 3.33
C ALA A 236 6.18 18.55 2.80
N GLY A 237 5.73 19.48 3.64
CA GLY A 237 4.93 20.65 3.28
C GLY A 237 3.41 20.43 3.37
N GLY A 238 2.95 19.21 3.66
CA GLY A 238 1.55 18.95 3.98
C GLY A 238 1.09 19.75 5.19
N ILE A 239 -0.16 20.22 5.17
CA ILE A 239 -0.78 20.85 6.33
C ILE A 239 -1.04 19.76 7.36
N VAL A 240 -0.46 19.91 8.56
CA VAL A 240 -0.73 19.05 9.71
C VAL A 240 -1.99 19.55 10.42
N THR A 241 -2.01 20.84 10.74
CA THR A 241 -3.19 21.54 11.30
C THR A 241 -3.30 22.96 10.74
N LEU A 242 -4.50 23.52 10.79
CA LEU A 242 -4.80 24.91 10.45
C LEU A 242 -6.08 25.34 11.16
N ASP A 243 -6.27 26.65 11.26
CA ASP A 243 -7.52 27.21 11.78
C ASP A 243 -8.41 27.65 10.61
N VAL A 244 -9.67 27.23 10.60
CA VAL A 244 -10.71 27.69 9.68
C VAL A 244 -11.80 28.39 10.48
N GLY A 245 -12.02 29.69 10.27
CA GLY A 245 -12.97 30.45 11.08
C GLY A 245 -12.68 30.41 12.59
N GLY A 246 -11.40 30.29 12.98
CA GLY A 246 -10.98 30.17 14.37
C GLY A 246 -11.10 28.77 14.99
N VAL A 247 -11.53 27.76 14.24
CA VAL A 247 -11.57 26.35 14.68
C VAL A 247 -10.33 25.62 14.17
N ASN A 248 -9.54 25.05 15.07
CA ASN A 248 -8.38 24.25 14.73
C ASN A 248 -8.81 22.87 14.23
N ILE A 249 -8.44 22.52 12.99
CA ILE A 249 -8.72 21.22 12.37
C ILE A 249 -7.45 20.61 11.79
N LYS A 250 -7.49 19.31 11.48
CA LYS A 250 -6.39 18.62 10.79
C LYS A 250 -6.37 18.98 9.31
N GLY A 251 -5.18 18.99 8.69
CA GLY A 251 -5.09 19.17 7.24
C GLY A 251 -5.71 18.02 6.44
N THR A 252 -5.76 16.80 6.99
CA THR A 252 -6.48 15.66 6.42
C THR A 252 -8.00 15.88 6.41
N GLU A 253 -8.53 16.52 7.46
CA GLU A 253 -9.94 16.91 7.53
C GLU A 253 -10.24 18.02 6.52
N PHE A 254 -9.40 19.06 6.46
CA PHE A 254 -9.52 20.13 5.46
C PHE A 254 -9.51 19.59 4.02
N ARG A 255 -8.58 18.68 3.72
CA ARG A 255 -8.53 17.97 2.43
C ARG A 255 -9.86 17.31 2.11
N ASN A 256 -10.45 16.57 3.07
CA ASN A 256 -11.69 15.85 2.86
C ASN A 256 -12.89 16.79 2.67
N ILE A 257 -13.01 17.83 3.51
CA ILE A 257 -14.08 18.84 3.46
C ILE A 257 -14.14 19.50 2.07
N PHE A 258 -12.98 19.88 1.53
CA PHE A 258 -12.89 20.56 0.23
C PHE A 258 -12.60 19.61 -0.94
N SER A 259 -12.65 18.30 -0.72
CA SER A 259 -12.40 17.26 -1.74
C SER A 259 -11.09 17.46 -2.51
N LEU A 260 -10.03 17.85 -1.79
CA LEU A 260 -8.72 18.11 -2.37
C LEU A 260 -7.93 16.82 -2.58
N ARG A 261 -7.03 16.83 -3.58
CA ARG A 261 -6.20 15.67 -3.90
C ARG A 261 -5.23 15.30 -2.76
N SER A 262 -4.72 16.27 -2.02
CA SER A 262 -3.80 16.06 -0.89
C SER A 262 -4.00 17.14 0.18
N ALA A 263 -3.33 16.98 1.32
CA ALA A 263 -3.24 18.00 2.36
C ALA A 263 -2.09 19.00 2.13
N ASN A 264 -1.27 18.82 1.08
CA ASN A 264 -0.25 19.80 0.69
C ASN A 264 -0.90 20.87 -0.21
N VAL A 265 -1.46 21.87 0.46
CA VAL A 265 -2.27 22.92 -0.16
C VAL A 265 -1.66 24.28 0.15
N GLU A 266 -1.49 25.12 -0.86
CA GLU A 266 -1.29 26.56 -0.69
C GLU A 266 -2.61 27.28 -0.91
N ILE A 267 -2.96 28.17 0.02
CA ILE A 267 -4.26 28.85 0.06
C ILE A 267 -4.00 30.35 -0.15
N SER A 268 -4.54 30.94 -1.22
CA SER A 268 -4.47 32.37 -1.48
C SER A 268 -5.86 32.97 -1.70
N GLN A 269 -6.00 34.27 -1.42
CA GLN A 269 -7.21 35.03 -1.67
C GLN A 269 -6.96 36.05 -2.77
N GLU A 270 -7.72 35.97 -3.87
CA GLU A 270 -7.57 36.84 -5.03
C GLU A 270 -8.96 37.28 -5.51
N ASN A 271 -9.21 38.58 -5.57
CA ASN A 271 -10.45 39.17 -6.11
C ASN A 271 -11.76 38.61 -5.48
N GLY A 272 -11.74 38.30 -4.18
CA GLY A 272 -12.90 37.74 -3.47
C GLY A 272 -13.09 36.23 -3.66
N ASN A 273 -12.16 35.56 -4.35
CA ASN A 273 -12.09 34.12 -4.46
C ASN A 273 -10.97 33.56 -3.58
N ILE A 274 -11.16 32.34 -3.12
CA ILE A 274 -10.18 31.53 -2.40
C ILE A 274 -9.67 30.48 -3.36
N LYS A 275 -8.37 30.53 -3.61
CA LYS A 275 -7.64 29.64 -4.50
C LYS A 275 -6.83 28.66 -3.66
N MET A 276 -7.04 27.37 -3.90
CA MET A 276 -6.34 26.27 -3.25
C MET A 276 -5.51 25.53 -4.30
N SER A 277 -4.19 25.75 -4.28
CA SER A 277 -3.24 25.07 -5.16
C SER A 277 -2.64 23.87 -4.42
N VAL A 278 -2.93 22.67 -4.94
CA VAL A 278 -2.62 21.40 -4.28
C VAL A 278 -1.44 20.71 -4.99
N LYS A 279 -0.53 20.12 -4.20
CA LYS A 279 0.58 19.29 -4.69
C LYS A 279 0.42 17.83 -4.28
N GLY A 280 0.64 16.91 -5.23
CA GLY A 280 0.48 15.48 -5.03
C GLY A 280 -0.98 15.03 -4.97
N PHE A 281 -1.16 13.72 -4.82
CA PHE A 281 -2.45 13.06 -4.74
C PHE A 281 -2.38 11.83 -3.83
N GLY A 282 -3.19 11.85 -2.76
CA GLY A 282 -3.23 10.83 -1.73
C GLY A 282 -2.76 11.34 -0.36
N HIS A 283 -2.56 10.42 0.58
CA HIS A 283 -2.17 10.76 1.96
C HIS A 283 -0.68 11.07 2.12
N GLY A 284 0.17 10.72 1.14
CA GLY A 284 1.58 11.08 1.13
C GLY A 284 2.51 10.14 1.90
N VAL A 285 1.98 9.21 2.69
CA VAL A 285 2.76 8.28 3.54
C VAL A 285 3.13 7.01 2.76
N GLY A 286 4.31 6.45 3.02
CA GLY A 286 4.78 5.21 2.41
C GLY A 286 5.12 5.37 0.93
N MET A 287 4.81 4.36 0.10
CA MET A 287 5.27 4.35 -1.30
C MET A 287 4.46 5.31 -2.19
N SER A 288 5.16 6.16 -2.95
CA SER A 288 4.56 6.88 -4.08
C SER A 288 4.56 5.99 -5.33
N GLN A 289 3.40 5.82 -5.97
CA GLN A 289 3.25 5.03 -7.19
C GLN A 289 4.01 5.63 -8.39
N TYR A 290 3.89 6.94 -8.61
CA TYR A 290 4.63 7.61 -9.69
C TYR A 290 6.13 7.71 -9.38
N GLY A 291 6.49 7.88 -8.11
CA GLY A 291 7.90 7.83 -7.71
C GLY A 291 8.50 6.43 -7.88
N ALA A 292 7.73 5.36 -7.63
CA ALA A 292 8.15 3.99 -7.91
C ALA A 292 8.37 3.75 -9.41
N ASP A 293 7.47 4.23 -10.28
CA ASP A 293 7.64 4.18 -11.74
C ASP A 293 8.90 4.90 -12.20
N TYR A 294 9.12 6.11 -11.68
CA TYR A 294 10.32 6.87 -12.00
C TYR A 294 11.59 6.10 -11.63
N LEU A 295 11.67 5.55 -10.41
CA LEU A 295 12.81 4.77 -9.95
C LEU A 295 13.02 3.52 -10.81
N ALA A 296 11.95 2.81 -11.18
CA ALA A 296 12.01 1.67 -12.07
C ALA A 296 12.57 2.05 -13.46
N ARG A 297 12.16 3.20 -14.02
CA ARG A 297 12.75 3.73 -15.28
C ARG A 297 14.23 4.10 -15.13
N GLN A 298 14.70 4.41 -13.91
CA GLN A 298 16.12 4.58 -13.60
C GLN A 298 16.86 3.24 -13.36
N GLY A 299 16.19 2.10 -13.58
CA GLY A 299 16.77 0.77 -13.44
C GLY A 299 16.81 0.22 -12.01
N LYS A 300 16.04 0.81 -11.09
CA LYS A 300 15.87 0.26 -9.73
C LYS A 300 14.99 -0.98 -9.78
N THR A 301 15.38 -1.99 -9.01
CA THR A 301 14.56 -3.19 -8.76
C THR A 301 13.41 -2.89 -7.80
N TYR A 302 12.37 -3.71 -7.80
CA TYR A 302 11.23 -3.57 -6.88
C TYR A 302 11.69 -3.61 -5.41
N GLU A 303 12.70 -4.40 -5.06
CA GLU A 303 13.24 -4.43 -3.70
C GLU A 303 13.89 -3.10 -3.31
N GLU A 304 14.67 -2.49 -4.21
CA GLU A 304 15.29 -1.18 -3.98
C GLU A 304 14.24 -0.07 -3.87
N ILE A 305 13.18 -0.15 -4.69
CA ILE A 305 12.05 0.78 -4.64
C ILE A 305 11.37 0.69 -3.27
N LEU A 306 10.99 -0.52 -2.84
CA LEU A 306 10.34 -0.74 -1.54
C LEU A 306 11.23 -0.26 -0.38
N LYS A 307 12.52 -0.60 -0.38
CA LYS A 307 13.46 -0.16 0.66
C LYS A 307 13.74 1.34 0.63
N THR A 308 13.41 2.04 -0.45
CA THR A 308 13.46 3.52 -0.50
C THR A 308 12.31 4.12 0.30
N TYR A 309 11.10 3.57 0.17
CA TYR A 309 9.89 4.14 0.77
C TYR A 309 9.58 3.61 2.17
N TYR A 310 9.98 2.38 2.48
CA TYR A 310 9.74 1.75 3.77
C TYR A 310 11.08 1.57 4.50
N THR A 311 11.32 2.40 5.50
CA THR A 311 12.64 2.49 6.14
C THR A 311 12.95 1.25 6.98
N GLY A 312 14.06 0.57 6.66
CA GLY A 312 14.57 -0.56 7.46
C GLY A 312 13.75 -1.84 7.35
N VAL A 313 12.91 -1.97 6.33
CA VAL A 313 12.14 -3.21 6.10
C VAL A 313 12.99 -4.29 5.43
N GLU A 314 12.60 -5.53 5.67
CA GLU A 314 13.06 -6.68 4.91
C GLU A 314 11.93 -7.25 4.05
N ILE A 315 12.30 -7.92 2.96
CA ILE A 315 11.36 -8.59 2.06
C ILE A 315 11.55 -10.09 2.27
N GLU A 316 10.49 -10.76 2.67
CA GLU A 316 10.47 -12.18 3.02
C GLU A 316 9.46 -12.93 2.16
N ASN A 317 9.75 -14.20 1.88
CA ASN A 317 8.79 -15.11 1.26
C ASN A 317 8.07 -15.89 2.37
N ARG A 318 6.76 -15.72 2.50
CA ARG A 318 5.91 -16.35 3.50
C ARG A 318 4.67 -17.01 2.89
#